data_AF-A0A654TW03-F1
#
_entry.id   AF-A0A654TW03-F1
#
_cell.length_a   1.000
_cell.length_b   1.000
_cell.length_c   1.000
_cell.angle_alpha   90.00
_cell.angle_beta   90.00
_cell.angle_gamma   90.00
#
_symmetry.space_group_name_H-M   'P 1'
#
loop_
_entity.id
_entity.type
_entity.pdbx_description
1 polymer ?
#
loop_
_entity_poly.entity_id
_entity_poly.type
_entity_poly.pdbx_seq_one_letter_code
_entity_poly.pdbx_strand_id
1 'polypeptide(L)' 'MALTLVAQSVTAAALARTESRGCHHRAEYPCTVPEQARSIVVRGADDANAVCVQALVAVC' A
#
# COMPACT_ATOMS: atom_id res chain seq x y z
N MET A 1 -18.87 5.72 -5.05
CA MET A 1 -18.27 5.95 -3.72
C MET A 1 -17.39 4.78 -3.28
N ALA A 2 -17.82 3.51 -3.38
CA ALA A 2 -16.96 2.37 -3.03
C ALA A 2 -15.67 2.26 -3.87
N LEU A 3 -15.74 2.47 -5.19
CA LEU A 3 -14.54 2.39 -6.06
C LEU A 3 -13.49 3.46 -5.72
N THR A 4 -13.93 4.67 -5.35
CA THR A 4 -13.03 5.76 -4.95
C THR A 4 -12.21 5.38 -3.71
N LEU A 5 -12.85 4.80 -2.70
CA LEU A 5 -12.17 4.29 -1.51
C LEU A 5 -11.17 3.18 -1.82
N VAL A 6 -11.52 2.27 -2.73
CA VAL A 6 -10.60 1.22 -3.19
C VAL A 6 -9.40 1.85 -3.91
N ALA A 7 -9.62 2.80 -4.81
CA ALA A 7 -8.54 3.48 -5.52
C ALA A 7 -7.60 4.21 -4.55
N GLN A 8 -8.14 4.97 -3.58
CA GLN A 8 -7.36 5.63 -2.53
C GLN A 8 -6.56 4.63 -1.70
N SER A 9 -7.15 3.49 -1.35
CA SER A 9 -6.47 2.45 -0.59
C SER A 9 -5.28 1.86 -1.35
N VAL A 10 -5.47 1.55 -2.64
CA VAL A 10 -4.40 1.05 -3.51
C VAL A 10 -3.29 2.09 -3.68
N THR A 11 -3.65 3.36 -3.91
CA THR A 11 -2.67 4.46 -4.03
C THR A 11 -1.88 4.64 -2.73
N ALA A 12 -2.54 4.64 -1.58
CA ALA A 12 -1.87 4.77 -0.27
C ALA A 12 -0.88 3.61 -0.03
N ALA A 13 -1.27 2.37 -0.35
CA ALA A 13 -0.39 1.21 -0.26
C ALA A 13 0.80 1.31 -1.24
N ALA A 14 0.56 1.71 -2.48
CA ALA A 14 1.60 1.87 -3.49
C ALA A 14 2.63 2.95 -3.11
N LEU A 15 2.19 4.07 -2.52
CA LEU A 15 3.07 5.15 -2.07
C LEU A 15 3.93 4.75 -0.86
N ALA A 16 3.37 3.96 0.06
CA ALA A 16 4.10 3.47 1.23
C ALA A 16 5.16 2.40 0.88
N ARG A 17 5.03 1.73 -0.27
CA ARG A 17 5.99 0.73 -0.74
C ARG A 17 7.15 1.39 -1.49
N THR A 18 8.38 1.14 -1.04
CA THR A 18 9.60 1.70 -1.67
C THR A 18 10.44 0.58 -2.30
N GLU A 19 9.79 -0.25 -3.11
CA GLU A 19 10.39 -1.35 -3.89
C GLU A 19 9.53 -1.60 -5.14
N SER A 20 10.03 -2.39 -6.08
CA SER A 20 9.23 -2.98 -7.15
C SER A 20 9.08 -4.48 -6.91
N ARG A 21 7.85 -5.00 -6.93
CA ARG A 21 7.56 -6.41 -6.68
C ARG A 21 6.26 -6.85 -7.36
N GLY A 22 6.34 -7.89 -8.18
CA GLY A 22 5.17 -8.42 -8.91
C GLY A 22 4.55 -7.35 -9.81
N CYS A 23 3.24 -7.13 -9.69
CA CYS A 23 2.52 -6.13 -10.47
C CYS A 23 2.79 -4.67 -10.01
N HIS A 24 3.39 -4.46 -8.85
CA HIS A 24 3.75 -3.12 -8.40
C HIS A 24 5.15 -2.75 -8.91
N HIS A 25 5.23 -1.71 -9.75
CA HIS A 25 6.47 -1.19 -10.28
C HIS A 25 6.64 0.29 -9.89
N ARG A 26 7.84 0.67 -9.44
CA ARG A 26 8.28 2.04 -9.19
C ARG A 26 9.65 2.25 -9.82
N ALA A 27 9.74 3.21 -10.73
CA ALA A 27 10.98 3.53 -11.42
C ALA A 27 12.07 4.00 -10.44
N GLU A 28 11.70 4.77 -9.41
CA GLU A 28 12.63 5.23 -8.37
C GLU A 28 13.14 4.09 -7.47
N TYR A 29 12.43 2.95 -7.40
CA TYR A 29 12.76 1.79 -6.56
C TYR A 29 12.65 0.50 -7.38
N PRO A 30 13.56 0.25 -8.33
CA PRO A 30 13.42 -0.85 -9.29
C PRO A 30 13.67 -2.24 -8.69
N CYS A 31 14.34 -2.31 -7.54
CA CYS A 31 14.71 -3.56 -6.88
C CYS A 31 13.68 -3.97 -5.82
N THR A 32 13.66 -5.25 -5.50
CA THR A 32 12.98 -5.78 -4.31
C THR A 32 13.79 -5.49 -3.04
N VAL A 33 13.11 -5.26 -1.93
CA VAL A 33 13.65 -5.00 -0.59
C VAL A 33 13.15 -6.08 0.36
N PRO A 34 14.00 -7.00 0.86
CA PRO A 34 13.58 -8.11 1.72
C PRO A 34 12.74 -7.70 2.94
N GLU A 35 13.06 -6.56 3.55
CA GLU A 35 12.36 -5.98 4.71
C GLU A 35 10.92 -5.53 4.38
N GLN A 36 10.57 -5.43 3.10
CA GLN A 36 9.24 -5.09 2.59
C GLN A 36 8.49 -6.30 2.00
N ALA A 37 9.02 -7.51 2.15
CA ALA A 37 8.34 -8.76 1.76
C ALA A 37 7.19 -9.12 2.73
N ARG A 38 6.26 -8.18 2.93
CA ARG A 38 5.13 -8.24 3.85
C ARG A 38 3.97 -7.38 3.33
N SER A 39 2.78 -7.56 3.87
CA SER A 39 1.59 -6.84 3.42
C SER A 39 1.54 -5.41 3.97
N ILE A 40 0.99 -4.49 3.19
CA ILE A 40 0.65 -3.13 3.66
C ILE A 40 -0.81 -3.13 4.07
N VAL A 41 -1.07 -2.84 5.34
CA VAL A 41 -2.44 -2.71 5.83
C VAL A 41 -2.91 -1.27 5.65
N VAL A 42 -4.06 -1.11 5.00
CA VAL A 42 -4.74 0.17 4.84
C VAL A 42 -6.10 0.08 5.52
N ARG A 43 -6.44 1.08 6.33
CA ARG A 43 -7.74 1.19 6.99
C ARG A 43 -8.48 2.42 6.49
N GLY A 44 -9.81 2.32 6.45
CA GLY A 44 -10.65 3.50 6.37
C GLY A 44 -10.47 4.35 7.63
N ALA A 45 -10.46 5.66 7.46
CA ALA A 45 -10.49 6.61 8.55
C ALA A 45 -11.94 6.83 9.02
N ASP A 46 -12.11 7.55 10.13
CA ASP A 46 -13.43 7.93 10.63
C ASP A 46 -14.19 8.85 9.66
N ASP A 47 -13.46 9.57 8.79
CA ASP A 47 -14.01 10.19 7.60
C ASP A 47 -14.19 9.13 6.50
N ALA A 48 -15.44 8.95 6.07
CA ALA A 48 -15.87 7.96 5.08
C ALA A 48 -15.18 8.07 3.71
N ASN A 49 -14.34 9.08 3.48
CA ASN A 49 -13.58 9.25 2.24
C ASN A 49 -12.05 9.29 2.43
N ALA A 50 -11.55 8.96 3.62
CA ALA A 50 -10.12 8.95 3.92
C ALA A 50 -9.63 7.55 4.29
N VAL A 51 -8.35 7.29 4.01
CA VAL A 51 -7.68 6.02 4.31
C VAL A 51 -6.31 6.30 4.96
N CYS A 52 -5.89 5.43 5.88
CA CYS A 52 -4.59 5.50 6.53
C CYS A 52 -3.82 4.19 6.38
N VAL A 53 -2.52 4.30 6.09
CA VAL A 53 -1.60 3.15 6.11
C VAL A 53 -1.24 2.85 7.55
N GLN A 54 -1.58 1.65 8.01
CA GLN A 54 -1.38 1.25 9.40
C GLN A 54 -0.32 0.12 9.46
N ALA A 55 0.91 0.49 9.13
CA ALA A 55 2.11 -0.35 9.17
C ALA A 55 2.13 -1.61 8.27
N LEU A 56 3.35 -2.09 8.05
CA LEU A 56 3.65 -3.30 7.30
C LEU A 56 3.49 -4.55 8.19
N VAL A 57 2.54 -5.42 7.87
CA VAL A 57 2.22 -6.62 8.65
C VAL A 57 2.81 -7.86 7.97
N ALA A 58 3.57 -8.66 8.73
CA ALA A 58 4.06 -9.96 8.28
C ALA A 58 2.86 -10.86 7.94
N VAL A 59 2.89 -11.48 6.77
CA VAL A 59 1.92 -12.51 6.40
C VAL A 59 2.42 -13.82 6.99
N CYS A 60 1.63 -14.44 7.87
CA CYS A 60 1.88 -15.79 8.39
C CYS A 60 1.63 -16.85 7.33
#